data_AF-A0A6C1EAW4-F1
#
_entry.id   AF-A0A6C1EAW4-F1
#
_cell.length_a   1.000
_cell.length_b   1.000
_cell.length_c   1.000
_cell.angle_alpha   90.00
_cell.angle_beta   90.00
_cell.angle_gamma   90.00
#
_symmetry.space_group_name_H-M   'P 1'
#
loop_
_entity.id
_entity.type
_entity.pdbx_description
1 polymer ?
#
loop_
_entity_poly.entity_id
_entity_poly.type
_entity_poly.pdbx_seq_one_letter_code
_entity_poly.pdbx_strand_id
1 'polypeptide(L)'
;MKRKRELGGLREQSHSNGARNVAFPKEYIKRQKQPPRNATKKKRILITWATGTDRAKEAANSVVSEIFKKNSKGNIKIVDPTTHRIETSNIRYFAKGIDLDKVGLSVVNVEQIDDENQIPLVKLVESRVALKRYSDFLAKRKEMELMKLGVMNRSFRTLETDKKEDNLKQIKVSWQIESDDLRRQKAHEIVSLLKKGSKVTLYLDDKNNINSNNWLEGFEELDRVQEDGTNRLPKSVLQKRADVLETLKETVIEYANEPIIVGSIATKMIMKLTPKDVKPYDNDKRALKELRKKERQEKLQKRIEKKKLKDT
;
A
#
# COMPACT_ATOMS: atom_id res chain seq x y z
N MET A 1 26.64 81.97 49.90
CA MET A 1 26.48 81.99 48.43
C MET A 1 26.29 80.55 47.93
N LYS A 2 25.23 80.33 47.13
CA LYS A 2 24.98 79.18 46.21
C LYS A 2 24.90 77.78 46.83
N ARG A 3 24.02 76.86 46.45
CA ARG A 3 22.74 76.80 45.68
C ARG A 3 22.50 75.29 45.57
N LYS A 4 21.25 74.84 45.79
CA LYS A 4 20.50 73.78 45.06
C LYS A 4 19.65 73.00 46.06
N ARG A 5 18.32 73.14 46.04
CA ARG A 5 17.35 72.75 44.99
C ARG A 5 17.40 71.26 44.70
N GLU A 6 16.31 70.51 44.68
CA GLU A 6 14.88 70.71 44.96
C GLU A 6 14.23 69.37 44.56
N LEU A 7 13.10 69.05 45.21
CA LEU A 7 11.89 68.45 44.61
C LEU A 7 11.99 67.04 43.98
N GLY A 8 11.03 66.16 44.18
CA GLY A 8 9.71 66.36 44.74
C GLY A 8 8.88 65.15 44.38
N GLY A 9 8.25 64.56 45.39
CA GLY A 9 7.09 63.70 45.14
C GLY A 9 5.90 64.60 44.78
N LEU A 10 5.10 64.15 43.83
CA LEU A 10 3.69 64.50 43.84
C LEU A 10 2.87 63.36 43.26
N ARG A 11 1.90 62.99 44.07
CA ARG A 11 0.85 61.99 43.88
C ARG A 11 -0.29 62.72 43.20
N GLU A 12 -0.71 62.28 42.03
CA GLU A 12 -1.96 62.72 41.42
C GLU A 12 -2.85 61.52 41.09
N GLN A 13 -4.07 61.60 41.61
CA GLN A 13 -5.21 60.80 41.19
C GLN A 13 -5.78 61.41 39.91
N SER A 14 -6.29 60.57 39.00
CA SER A 14 -7.39 60.99 38.12
C SER A 14 -8.22 59.81 37.64
N HIS A 15 -9.48 60.12 37.41
CA HIS A 15 -10.65 59.26 37.25
C HIS A 15 -10.79 58.61 35.86
N SER A 16 -11.51 57.48 35.80
CA SER A 16 -12.86 57.37 35.20
C SER A 16 -13.11 56.12 34.34
N ASN A 17 -14.38 55.68 34.39
CA ASN A 17 -15.14 54.90 33.41
C ASN A 17 -15.06 53.35 33.39
N GLY A 18 -15.98 52.76 34.16
CA GLY A 18 -17.08 51.94 33.65
C GLY A 18 -16.82 50.90 32.56
N ALA A 19 -16.78 49.62 32.96
CA ALA A 19 -17.29 48.53 32.15
C ALA A 19 -17.77 47.38 33.04
N ARG A 20 -18.96 46.88 32.74
CA ARG A 20 -19.72 45.86 33.47
C ARG A 20 -18.92 44.56 33.63
N ASN A 21 -18.88 44.04 34.85
CA ASN A 21 -18.38 42.69 35.16
C ASN A 21 -19.29 41.65 34.50
N VAL A 22 -18.97 41.23 33.29
CA VAL A 22 -19.50 40.00 32.70
C VAL A 22 -18.57 38.87 33.14
N ALA A 23 -19.04 38.10 34.11
CA ALA A 23 -18.34 36.92 34.60
C ALA A 23 -18.28 35.87 33.48
N PHE A 24 -17.11 35.69 32.87
CA PHE A 24 -16.84 34.52 32.03
C PHE A 24 -16.72 33.29 32.95
N PRO A 25 -17.44 32.19 32.67
CA PRO A 25 -17.25 30.95 33.42
C PRO A 25 -15.85 30.43 33.15
N LYS A 26 -15.07 30.20 34.22
CA LYS A 26 -13.74 29.56 34.13
C LYS A 26 -13.94 28.14 33.60
N GLU A 27 -13.79 27.96 32.29
CA GLU A 27 -13.60 26.64 31.70
C GLU A 27 -12.35 26.02 32.32
N TYR A 28 -12.54 24.88 32.96
CA TYR A 28 -11.48 24.05 33.51
C TYR A 28 -10.64 23.52 32.34
N ILE A 29 -9.57 24.24 31.99
CA ILE A 29 -8.51 23.69 31.14
C ILE A 29 -7.90 22.52 31.90
N LYS A 30 -8.30 21.29 31.56
CA LYS A 30 -7.67 20.06 32.03
C LYS A 30 -6.22 20.08 31.58
N ARG A 31 -5.31 20.53 32.46
CA ARG A 31 -3.87 20.36 32.27
C ARG A 31 -3.59 18.88 32.07
N GLN A 32 -3.11 18.51 30.89
CA GLN A 32 -2.62 17.15 30.63
C GLN A 32 -1.57 16.80 31.69
N LYS A 33 -1.82 15.75 32.46
CA LYS A 33 -0.87 15.21 33.43
C LYS A 33 0.41 14.88 32.69
N GLN A 34 1.49 15.59 32.99
CA GLN A 34 2.81 15.22 32.46
C GLN A 34 3.20 13.84 33.01
N PRO A 35 3.73 12.94 32.17
CA PRO A 35 4.14 11.62 32.62
C PRO A 35 5.24 11.75 33.69
N PRO A 36 5.31 10.81 34.65
CA PRO A 36 6.28 10.86 35.74
C PRO A 36 7.71 10.86 35.22
N ARG A 37 8.54 11.72 35.82
CA ARG A 37 9.92 12.07 35.41
C ARG A 37 10.95 10.93 35.58
N ASN A 38 10.51 9.73 35.97
CA ASN A 38 11.34 8.56 36.31
C ASN A 38 11.12 7.37 35.38
N ALA A 39 10.82 7.58 34.10
CA ALA A 39 11.07 6.54 33.10
C ALA A 39 12.59 6.36 33.01
N THR A 40 13.11 5.29 33.60
CA THR A 40 14.51 4.86 33.47
C THR A 40 14.88 4.85 31.99
N LYS A 41 15.59 5.88 31.53
CA LYS A 41 16.03 5.98 30.14
C LYS A 41 16.95 4.77 29.92
N LYS A 42 16.44 3.76 29.20
CA LYS A 42 17.24 2.59 28.79
C LYS A 42 18.52 3.13 28.15
N LYS A 43 19.67 2.85 28.76
CA LYS A 43 20.98 3.31 28.26
C LYS A 43 21.09 2.85 26.81
N ARG A 44 21.32 3.78 25.88
CA ARG A 44 21.56 3.45 24.48
C ARG A 44 22.88 2.68 24.42
N ILE A 45 22.80 1.39 24.11
CA ILE A 45 23.99 0.57 23.88
C ILE A 45 24.50 0.94 22.50
N LEU A 46 25.62 1.66 22.44
CA LEU A 46 26.31 1.99 21.21
C LEU A 46 27.52 1.08 21.07
N ILE A 47 27.59 0.32 19.98
CA ILE A 47 28.78 -0.46 19.64
C ILE A 47 29.66 0.44 18.77
N THR A 48 30.92 0.59 19.17
CA THR A 48 31.93 1.28 18.36
C THR A 48 32.62 0.27 17.44
N TRP A 49 32.72 0.62 16.17
CA TRP A 49 33.30 -0.23 15.12
C TRP A 49 34.66 0.29 14.71
N ALA A 50 35.64 -0.60 14.63
CA ALA A 50 37.01 -0.24 14.26
C ALA A 50 37.17 0.03 12.76
N THR A 51 36.49 -0.75 11.91
CA THR A 51 36.59 -0.67 10.44
C THR A 51 35.27 -0.26 9.80
N GLY A 52 35.26 -0.03 8.48
CA GLY A 52 34.08 0.42 7.74
C GLY A 52 33.97 1.93 7.55
N THR A 53 33.33 2.33 6.45
CA THR A 53 32.84 3.69 6.23
C THR A 53 31.79 4.09 7.26
N ASP A 54 31.59 5.39 7.50
CA ASP A 54 30.60 5.88 8.47
C ASP A 54 29.19 5.35 8.18
N ARG A 55 28.83 5.26 6.90
CA ARG A 55 27.54 4.70 6.46
C ARG A 55 27.42 3.20 6.76
N ALA A 56 28.51 2.44 6.65
CA ALA A 56 28.54 1.03 7.02
C ALA A 56 28.40 0.83 8.54
N LYS A 57 29.04 1.70 9.33
CA LYS A 57 28.91 1.72 10.80
C LYS A 57 27.48 2.05 11.22
N GLU A 58 26.83 3.03 10.57
CA GLU A 58 25.43 3.36 10.79
C GLU A 58 24.49 2.19 10.44
N ALA A 59 24.73 1.54 9.31
CA ALA A 59 23.99 0.35 8.90
C ALA A 59 24.10 -0.76 9.94
N ALA A 60 25.32 -1.09 10.39
CA ALA A 60 25.55 -2.10 11.43
C ALA A 60 24.89 -1.72 12.77
N ASN A 61 24.99 -0.45 13.18
CA ASN A 61 24.34 0.05 14.39
C ASN A 61 22.81 0.00 14.32
N SER A 62 22.23 0.17 13.13
CA SER A 62 20.79 0.03 12.94
C SER A 62 20.32 -1.40 13.20
N VAL A 63 21.08 -2.39 12.73
CA VAL A 63 20.82 -3.82 12.93
C VAL A 63 21.01 -4.21 14.39
N VAL A 64 22.10 -3.75 15.03
CA VAL A 64 22.33 -3.95 16.46
C VAL A 64 21.20 -3.35 17.30
N SER A 65 20.72 -2.17 16.93
CA SER A 65 19.59 -1.52 17.60
C SER A 65 18.30 -2.32 17.43
N GLU A 66 18.08 -2.95 16.28
CA GLU A 66 16.95 -3.85 16.04
C GLU A 66 17.04 -5.10 16.92
N ILE A 67 18.23 -5.69 17.02
CA ILE A 67 18.50 -6.85 17.89
C ILE A 67 18.17 -6.50 19.35
N PHE A 68 18.64 -5.36 19.86
CA PHE A 68 18.36 -4.96 21.26
C PHE A 68 16.90 -4.60 21.52
N LYS A 69 16.13 -4.20 20.49
CA LYS A 69 14.68 -4.01 20.62
C LYS A 69 13.94 -5.34 20.78
N LYS A 70 14.41 -6.39 20.12
CA LYS A 70 13.82 -7.75 20.15
C LYS A 70 14.32 -8.58 21.34
N ASN A 71 15.59 -8.41 21.70
CA ASN A 71 16.24 -9.08 22.81
C ASN A 71 17.10 -8.09 23.60
N SER A 72 16.62 -7.73 24.79
CA SER A 72 17.34 -6.80 25.68
C SER A 72 18.73 -7.31 26.12
N LYS A 73 18.91 -8.64 26.19
CA LYS A 73 20.19 -9.29 26.55
C LYS A 73 21.19 -9.31 25.39
N GLY A 74 20.71 -9.17 24.15
CA GLY A 74 21.54 -9.16 22.95
C GLY A 74 22.04 -10.54 22.50
N ASN A 75 21.35 -11.61 22.90
CA ASN A 75 21.66 -12.95 22.41
C ASN A 75 21.14 -13.11 20.97
N ILE A 76 21.96 -13.72 20.13
CA ILE A 76 21.72 -13.91 18.70
C ILE A 76 22.07 -15.34 18.31
N LYS A 77 21.40 -15.84 17.28
CA LYS A 77 21.84 -17.02 16.54
C LYS A 77 22.59 -16.54 15.30
N ILE A 78 23.75 -17.08 15.01
CA ILE A 78 24.58 -16.70 13.88
C ILE A 78 24.65 -17.88 12.92
N VAL A 79 24.49 -17.60 11.63
CA VAL A 79 24.78 -18.58 10.58
C VAL A 79 26.23 -18.38 10.16
N ASP A 80 27.09 -19.33 10.48
CA ASP A 80 28.47 -19.33 9.99
C ASP A 80 28.46 -19.52 8.46
N PRO A 81 29.09 -18.61 7.68
CA PRO A 81 29.18 -18.75 6.23
C PRO A 81 29.94 -20.01 5.79
N THR A 82 30.84 -20.56 6.62
CA THR A 82 31.73 -21.66 6.23
C THR A 82 31.16 -23.03 6.59
N THR A 83 30.64 -23.18 7.81
CA THR A 83 30.12 -24.47 8.30
C THR A 83 28.61 -24.62 8.11
N HIS A 84 27.90 -23.54 7.74
CA HIS A 84 26.43 -23.47 7.69
C HIS A 84 25.72 -23.90 8.97
N ARG A 85 26.44 -23.96 10.09
CA ARG A 85 25.89 -24.28 11.40
C ARG A 85 25.36 -23.01 12.06
N ILE A 86 24.38 -23.22 12.93
CA ILE A 86 23.76 -22.15 13.71
C ILE A 86 24.41 -22.15 15.08
N GLU A 87 25.11 -21.07 15.41
CA GLU A 87 25.75 -20.90 16.71
C GLU A 87 25.05 -19.81 17.53
N THR A 88 24.87 -20.05 18.82
CA THR A 88 24.32 -19.05 19.74
C THR A 88 25.45 -18.22 20.33
N SER A 89 25.39 -16.90 20.17
CA SER A 89 26.37 -15.97 20.72
C SER A 89 25.71 -14.67 21.19
N ASN A 90 26.51 -13.73 21.70
CA ASN A 90 26.05 -12.38 22.03
C ASN A 90 26.59 -11.38 21.01
N ILE A 91 25.72 -10.47 20.55
CA ILE A 91 26.08 -9.45 19.56
C ILE A 91 27.28 -8.59 19.99
N ARG A 92 27.48 -8.38 21.30
CA ARG A 92 28.62 -7.58 21.81
C ARG A 92 29.97 -8.24 21.59
N TYR A 93 30.03 -9.56 21.68
CA TYR A 93 31.26 -10.30 21.42
C TYR A 93 31.45 -10.48 19.92
N PHE A 94 30.37 -10.82 19.22
CA PHE A 94 30.41 -11.03 17.77
C PHE A 94 30.84 -9.77 17.02
N ALA A 95 30.34 -8.59 17.42
CA ALA A 95 30.68 -7.32 16.77
C ALA A 95 32.18 -6.97 16.76
N LYS A 96 32.96 -7.47 17.72
CA LYS A 96 34.39 -7.14 17.83
C LYS A 96 35.26 -7.78 16.73
N GLY A 97 34.79 -8.86 16.11
CA GLY A 97 35.54 -9.62 15.11
C GLY A 97 35.14 -9.34 13.66
N ILE A 98 34.28 -8.35 13.42
CA ILE A 98 33.70 -8.10 12.09
C ILE A 98 34.45 -6.97 11.41
N ASP A 99 34.88 -7.23 10.17
CA ASP A 99 35.39 -6.21 9.28
C ASP A 99 34.27 -5.63 8.39
N LEU A 100 33.84 -4.41 8.70
CA LEU A 100 32.72 -3.75 8.01
C LEU A 100 33.04 -3.31 6.57
N ASP A 101 34.33 -3.27 6.19
CA ASP A 101 34.72 -2.92 4.81
C ASP A 101 34.38 -4.05 3.83
N LYS A 102 34.41 -5.31 4.29
CA LYS A 102 34.13 -6.49 3.47
C LYS A 102 32.73 -7.04 3.71
N VAL A 103 32.33 -7.14 4.97
CA VAL A 103 31.09 -7.80 5.39
C VAL A 103 30.18 -6.86 6.16
N GLY A 104 28.88 -7.11 6.10
CA GLY A 104 27.87 -6.40 6.87
C GLY A 104 26.95 -7.37 7.60
N LEU A 105 26.14 -6.81 8.49
CA LEU A 105 25.19 -7.56 9.29
C LEU A 105 23.80 -7.52 8.68
N SER A 106 23.09 -8.65 8.72
CA SER A 106 21.67 -8.69 8.41
C SER A 106 20.93 -9.66 9.31
N VAL A 107 19.77 -9.24 9.83
CA VAL A 107 18.79 -10.15 10.43
C VAL A 107 18.06 -10.87 9.30
N VAL A 108 17.92 -12.19 9.41
CA VAL A 108 17.25 -13.04 8.40
C VAL A 108 15.94 -13.57 8.94
N ASN A 109 15.96 -14.06 10.17
CA ASN A 109 14.77 -14.58 10.83
C ASN A 109 14.78 -14.19 12.31
N VAL A 110 13.66 -14.36 12.99
CA VAL A 110 13.50 -14.09 14.41
C VAL A 110 12.76 -15.27 15.02
N GLU A 111 13.44 -15.98 15.92
CA GLU A 111 12.88 -17.11 16.62
C GLU A 111 12.26 -16.64 17.94
N GLN A 112 11.02 -17.03 18.17
CA GLN A 112 10.29 -16.68 19.38
C GLN A 112 10.56 -17.75 20.45
N ILE A 113 11.07 -17.33 21.61
CA ILE A 113 11.29 -18.23 22.75
C ILE A 113 10.17 -18.06 23.76
N ASP A 114 9.89 -16.81 24.14
CA ASP A 114 8.76 -16.43 25.01
C ASP A 114 7.98 -15.26 24.36
N ASP A 115 6.83 -14.90 24.93
CA ASP A 115 6.03 -13.75 24.48
C ASP A 115 6.81 -12.42 24.49
N GLU A 116 7.81 -12.29 25.36
CA GLU A 116 8.63 -11.07 25.50
C GLU A 116 10.04 -11.18 24.91
N ASN A 117 10.54 -12.38 24.63
CA ASN A 117 11.93 -12.61 24.23
C ASN A 117 12.02 -13.30 22.87
N GLN A 118 12.57 -12.56 21.90
CA GLN A 118 12.81 -13.04 20.55
C GLN A 118 14.31 -13.10 20.26
N ILE A 119 14.84 -14.25 19.83
CA ILE A 119 16.24 -14.37 19.42
C ILE A 119 16.36 -14.19 17.90
N PRO A 120 16.98 -13.10 17.42
CA PRO A 120 17.19 -12.91 15.99
C PRO A 120 18.31 -13.80 15.46
N LEU A 121 18.06 -14.39 14.30
CA LEU A 121 19.04 -15.07 13.46
C LEU A 121 19.73 -14.04 12.57
N VAL A 122 21.03 -13.88 12.77
CA VAL A 122 21.90 -12.92 12.10
C VAL A 122 22.81 -13.66 11.12
N LYS A 123 22.95 -13.12 9.91
CA LYS A 123 23.85 -13.62 8.89
C LYS A 123 24.83 -12.53 8.48
N LEU A 124 26.07 -12.93 8.21
CA LEU A 124 27.07 -12.10 7.53
C LEU A 124 26.75 -12.04 6.04
N VAL A 125 26.63 -10.82 5.52
CA VAL A 125 26.37 -10.54 4.10
C VAL A 125 27.47 -9.65 3.55
N GLU A 126 27.57 -9.50 2.24
CA GLU A 126 28.49 -8.51 1.65
C GLU A 126 28.13 -7.08 2.08
N SER A 127 29.14 -6.24 2.27
CA SER A 127 28.97 -4.84 2.70
C SER A 127 28.00 -4.06 1.79
N ARG A 128 28.07 -4.27 0.47
CA ARG A 128 27.15 -3.65 -0.51
C ARG A 128 25.69 -4.02 -0.26
N VAL A 129 25.42 -5.28 0.06
CA VAL A 129 24.06 -5.78 0.33
C VAL A 129 23.53 -5.18 1.64
N ALA A 130 24.37 -5.10 2.67
CA ALA A 130 24.00 -4.47 3.93
C ALA A 130 23.66 -2.97 3.76
N LEU A 131 24.47 -2.23 3.00
CA LEU A 131 24.22 -0.82 2.70
C LEU A 131 22.94 -0.58 1.90
N LYS A 132 22.63 -1.48 0.94
CA LYS A 132 21.37 -1.43 0.19
C LYS A 132 20.18 -1.61 1.14
N ARG A 133 20.20 -2.65 1.96
CA ARG A 133 19.14 -2.91 2.95
C ARG A 133 18.95 -1.75 3.91
N TYR A 134 20.05 -1.13 4.35
CA TYR A 134 19.99 0.06 5.20
C TYR A 134 19.37 1.27 4.48
N SER A 135 19.70 1.47 3.21
CA SER A 135 19.10 2.54 2.40
C SER A 135 17.59 2.32 2.21
N ASP A 136 17.16 1.09 1.94
CA ASP A 136 15.73 0.72 1.86
C ASP A 136 15.02 0.94 3.21
N PHE A 137 15.67 0.61 4.32
CA PHE A 137 15.15 0.87 5.66
C PHE A 137 14.96 2.37 5.93
N LEU A 138 15.94 3.20 5.57
CA LEU A 138 15.84 4.66 5.70
C LEU A 138 14.73 5.23 4.82
N ALA A 139 14.60 4.74 3.59
CA ALA A 139 13.52 5.13 2.68
C ALA A 139 12.15 4.81 3.30
N LYS A 140 11.93 3.58 3.78
CA LYS A 140 10.69 3.18 4.46
C LYS A 140 10.40 4.02 5.71
N ARG A 141 11.44 4.39 6.47
CA ARG A 141 11.27 5.22 7.66
C ARG A 141 10.85 6.65 7.28
N LYS A 142 11.53 7.27 6.32
CA LYS A 142 11.17 8.59 5.78
C LYS A 142 9.76 8.58 5.20
N GLU A 143 9.40 7.51 4.51
CA GLU A 143 8.06 7.29 3.97
C GLU A 143 7.00 7.27 5.08
N MET A 144 7.23 6.51 6.17
CA MET A 144 6.33 6.50 7.33
C MET A 144 6.24 7.87 8.02
N GLU A 145 7.33 8.62 8.09
CA GLU A 145 7.35 9.98 8.64
C GLU A 145 6.51 10.94 7.77
N LEU A 146 6.67 10.91 6.43
CA LEU A 146 5.88 11.70 5.49
C LEU A 146 4.39 11.34 5.52
N MET A 147 4.09 10.05 5.67
CA MET A 147 2.72 9.56 5.83
C MET A 147 2.11 10.04 7.16
N LYS A 148 2.87 10.03 8.26
CA LYS A 148 2.42 10.57 9.55
C LYS A 148 2.20 12.08 9.50
N LEU A 149 3.00 12.79 8.71
CA LEU A 149 2.86 14.22 8.45
C LEU A 149 1.74 14.55 7.44
N GLY A 150 1.06 13.55 6.89
CA GLY A 150 -0.05 13.74 5.94
C GLY A 150 0.38 14.21 4.55
N VAL A 151 1.67 14.24 4.25
CA VAL A 151 2.22 14.65 2.94
C VAL A 151 1.98 13.57 1.88
N MET A 152 1.85 12.31 2.32
CA MET A 152 1.71 11.15 1.43
C MET A 152 0.47 10.33 1.81
N ASN A 153 -0.50 10.25 0.90
CA ASN A 153 -1.72 9.46 1.09
C ASN A 153 -1.41 7.96 0.92
N ARG A 154 -2.03 7.10 1.76
CA ARG A 154 -1.90 5.63 1.71
C ARG A 154 -2.12 5.03 0.31
N SER A 155 -2.85 5.73 -0.55
CA SER A 155 -3.14 5.36 -1.94
C SER A 155 -1.90 5.19 -2.84
N PHE A 156 -0.73 5.72 -2.49
CA PHE A 156 0.48 5.55 -3.30
C PHE A 156 1.14 4.16 -3.15
N ARG A 157 0.85 3.41 -2.08
CA ARG A 157 1.44 2.09 -1.84
C ARG A 157 0.83 0.97 -2.66
N THR A 158 -0.47 1.04 -2.97
CA THR A 158 -1.11 0.06 -3.87
C THR A 158 -0.54 0.16 -5.28
N LEU A 159 -0.18 1.37 -5.73
CA LEU A 159 0.32 1.63 -7.08
C LEU A 159 1.67 1.01 -7.45
N GLU A 160 2.51 0.53 -6.51
CA GLU A 160 3.81 -0.06 -6.86
C GLU A 160 3.85 -1.58 -6.81
N THR A 161 3.09 -2.23 -5.91
CA THR A 161 2.90 -3.69 -5.95
C THR A 161 1.93 -4.10 -7.06
N ASP A 162 0.97 -3.25 -7.42
CA ASP A 162 -0.04 -3.54 -8.45
C ASP A 162 0.51 -3.46 -9.88
N LYS A 163 1.70 -2.87 -10.13
CA LYS A 163 2.22 -2.69 -11.51
C LYS A 163 2.54 -3.99 -12.25
N LYS A 164 2.77 -5.10 -11.56
CA LYS A 164 2.91 -6.43 -12.22
C LYS A 164 1.57 -7.17 -12.39
N GLU A 165 0.57 -6.80 -11.60
CA GLU A 165 -0.81 -7.32 -11.68
C GLU A 165 -1.74 -6.41 -12.51
N ASP A 166 -1.25 -5.25 -12.97
CA ASP A 166 -2.07 -4.14 -13.51
C ASP A 166 -2.90 -4.52 -14.75
N ASN A 167 -2.49 -5.56 -15.46
CA ASN A 167 -3.24 -6.12 -16.58
C ASN A 167 -4.25 -7.20 -16.21
N LEU A 168 -4.34 -7.65 -14.96
CA LEU A 168 -5.34 -8.63 -14.52
C LEU A 168 -6.57 -7.90 -13.97
N LYS A 169 -7.71 -8.03 -14.65
CA LYS A 169 -8.99 -7.47 -14.23
C LYS A 169 -9.92 -8.58 -13.75
N GLN A 170 -10.58 -8.35 -12.64
CA GLN A 170 -11.48 -9.32 -12.02
C GLN A 170 -12.93 -8.89 -12.26
N ILE A 171 -13.76 -9.80 -12.76
CA ILE A 171 -15.18 -9.55 -13.00
C ILE A 171 -15.99 -10.59 -12.23
N LYS A 172 -16.95 -10.11 -11.44
CA LYS A 172 -17.92 -10.96 -10.75
C LYS A 172 -19.12 -11.21 -11.65
N VAL A 173 -19.54 -12.46 -11.75
CA VAL A 173 -20.73 -12.89 -12.49
C VAL A 173 -21.56 -13.79 -11.60
N SER A 174 -22.85 -13.47 -11.43
CA SER A 174 -23.76 -14.29 -10.64
C SER A 174 -24.39 -15.38 -11.50
N TRP A 175 -24.61 -16.57 -10.94
CA TRP A 175 -25.42 -17.62 -11.58
C TRP A 175 -26.86 -17.20 -11.85
N GLN A 176 -27.39 -16.26 -11.06
CA GLN A 176 -28.75 -15.71 -11.22
C GLN A 176 -28.77 -14.42 -12.06
N ILE A 177 -27.76 -14.18 -12.90
CA ILE A 177 -27.75 -13.04 -13.81
C ILE A 177 -28.87 -13.17 -14.85
N GLU A 178 -29.50 -12.04 -15.18
CA GLU A 178 -30.47 -12.00 -16.27
C GLU A 178 -29.77 -12.16 -17.62
N SER A 179 -30.38 -12.92 -18.54
CA SER A 179 -29.75 -13.21 -19.84
C SER A 179 -29.43 -11.96 -20.65
N ASP A 180 -30.24 -10.92 -20.53
CA ASP A 180 -30.02 -9.63 -21.18
C ASP A 180 -28.87 -8.83 -20.56
N ASP A 181 -28.74 -8.85 -19.24
CA ASP A 181 -27.63 -8.20 -18.53
C ASP A 181 -26.29 -8.89 -18.87
N LEU A 182 -26.31 -10.22 -18.95
CA LEU A 182 -25.16 -11.02 -19.36
C LEU A 182 -24.71 -10.67 -20.78
N ARG A 183 -25.63 -10.68 -21.75
CA ARG A 183 -25.33 -10.43 -23.18
C ARG A 183 -24.99 -8.97 -23.51
N ARG A 184 -25.51 -8.00 -22.76
CA ARG A 184 -25.29 -6.57 -23.06
C ARG A 184 -24.23 -5.96 -22.17
N GLN A 185 -24.43 -5.99 -20.85
CA GLN A 185 -23.58 -5.25 -19.93
C GLN A 185 -22.29 -6.02 -19.64
N LYS A 186 -22.40 -7.26 -19.17
CA LYS A 186 -21.22 -8.07 -18.79
C LYS A 186 -20.40 -8.51 -19.98
N ALA A 187 -21.03 -8.96 -21.07
CA ALA A 187 -20.33 -9.25 -22.32
C ALA A 187 -19.54 -8.04 -22.83
N HIS A 188 -20.14 -6.84 -22.87
CA HIS A 188 -19.44 -5.64 -23.30
C HIS A 188 -18.28 -5.27 -22.36
N GLU A 189 -18.46 -5.41 -21.04
CA GLU A 189 -17.40 -5.20 -20.05
C GLU A 189 -16.20 -6.15 -20.31
N ILE A 190 -16.47 -7.45 -20.46
CA ILE A 190 -15.47 -8.49 -20.73
C ILE A 190 -14.75 -8.19 -22.05
N VAL A 191 -15.50 -7.99 -23.13
CA VAL A 191 -14.96 -7.73 -24.48
C VAL A 191 -14.13 -6.44 -24.50
N SER A 192 -14.59 -5.37 -23.83
CA SER A 192 -13.86 -4.11 -23.74
C SER A 192 -12.51 -4.27 -23.04
N LEU A 193 -12.42 -5.12 -22.03
CA LEU A 193 -11.17 -5.40 -21.31
C LEU A 193 -10.22 -6.30 -22.11
N LEU A 194 -10.75 -7.33 -22.78
CA LEU A 194 -9.95 -8.19 -23.66
C LEU A 194 -9.40 -7.40 -24.85
N LYS A 195 -10.21 -6.53 -25.48
CA LYS A 195 -9.76 -5.63 -26.56
C LYS A 195 -8.67 -4.64 -26.13
N LYS A 196 -8.58 -4.29 -24.85
CA LYS A 196 -7.52 -3.43 -24.29
C LYS A 196 -6.22 -4.20 -24.03
N GLY A 197 -6.19 -5.52 -24.21
CA GLY A 197 -5.04 -6.36 -23.90
C GLY A 197 -4.90 -6.70 -22.42
N SER A 198 -5.96 -6.52 -21.62
CA SER A 198 -5.97 -6.94 -20.21
C SER A 198 -6.36 -8.42 -20.10
N LYS A 199 -5.66 -9.17 -19.23
CA LYS A 199 -6.08 -10.48 -18.75
C LYS A 199 -7.32 -10.32 -17.88
N VAL A 200 -8.29 -11.22 -18.01
CA VAL A 200 -9.55 -11.11 -17.27
C VAL A 200 -9.81 -12.40 -16.52
N THR A 201 -10.13 -12.31 -15.22
CA THR A 201 -10.60 -13.45 -14.43
C THR A 201 -12.07 -13.25 -14.09
N LEU A 202 -12.92 -14.15 -14.56
CA LEU A 202 -14.33 -14.19 -14.21
C LEU A 202 -14.53 -15.10 -13.00
N TYR A 203 -15.27 -14.62 -12.01
CA TYR A 203 -15.66 -15.38 -10.84
C TYR A 203 -17.17 -15.61 -10.87
N LEU A 204 -17.58 -16.88 -10.89
CA LEU A 204 -18.96 -17.32 -10.92
C LEU A 204 -19.36 -17.93 -9.57
N ASP A 205 -20.37 -17.34 -8.95
CA ASP A 205 -20.97 -17.80 -7.69
C ASP A 205 -22.44 -17.37 -7.63
N ASP A 206 -23.13 -17.76 -6.57
CA ASP A 206 -24.46 -17.26 -6.24
C ASP A 206 -24.41 -15.79 -5.77
N LYS A 207 -25.48 -15.04 -6.07
CA LYS A 207 -25.61 -13.60 -5.74
C LYS A 207 -25.30 -13.27 -4.28
N ASN A 208 -25.65 -14.18 -3.36
CA ASN A 208 -25.46 -13.97 -1.91
C ASN A 208 -23.98 -14.04 -1.51
N ASN A 209 -23.19 -14.90 -2.15
CA ASN A 209 -21.77 -15.08 -1.85
C ASN A 209 -20.90 -13.99 -2.49
N ILE A 210 -21.22 -13.61 -3.73
CA ILE A 210 -20.47 -12.60 -4.50
C ILE A 210 -20.48 -11.19 -3.88
N ASN A 211 -21.54 -10.88 -3.13
CA ASN A 211 -21.73 -9.59 -2.47
C ASN A 211 -21.12 -9.53 -1.06
N SER A 212 -20.56 -10.62 -0.56
CA SER A 212 -19.89 -10.63 0.74
C SER A 212 -18.53 -9.93 0.68
N ASN A 213 -18.08 -9.35 1.79
CA ASN A 213 -16.77 -8.69 1.88
C ASN A 213 -15.59 -9.66 1.67
N ASN A 214 -15.77 -10.94 2.00
CA ASN A 214 -14.75 -11.98 1.92
C ASN A 214 -14.97 -12.95 0.74
N TRP A 215 -15.65 -12.51 -0.32
CA TRP A 215 -16.05 -13.38 -1.43
C TRP A 215 -14.88 -14.14 -2.09
N LEU A 216 -13.65 -13.60 -2.06
CA LEU A 216 -12.43 -14.21 -2.61
C LEU A 216 -11.94 -15.43 -1.82
N GLU A 217 -12.13 -15.44 -0.49
CA GLU A 217 -11.65 -16.51 0.40
C GLU A 217 -12.24 -17.87 -0.01
N GLY A 218 -13.52 -17.86 -0.43
CA GLY A 218 -14.21 -19.04 -0.92
C GLY A 218 -13.78 -19.54 -2.30
N PHE A 219 -12.80 -18.90 -2.96
CA PHE A 219 -12.21 -19.33 -4.22
C PHE A 219 -10.76 -19.81 -4.08
N GLU A 220 -10.09 -19.55 -2.95
CA GLU A 220 -8.70 -19.97 -2.71
C GLU A 220 -8.54 -21.48 -2.59
N GLU A 221 -9.61 -22.19 -2.20
CA GLU A 221 -9.65 -23.65 -2.05
C GLU A 221 -10.10 -24.40 -3.32
N LEU A 222 -10.51 -23.72 -4.39
CA LEU A 222 -10.96 -24.38 -5.63
C LEU A 222 -9.84 -25.15 -6.34
N ASP A 223 -8.59 -24.76 -6.15
CA ASP A 223 -7.43 -25.51 -6.66
C ASP A 223 -7.11 -26.75 -5.81
N ARG A 224 -7.68 -26.88 -4.60
CA ARG A 224 -7.36 -27.94 -3.61
C ARG A 224 -8.47 -28.96 -3.41
N VAL A 225 -9.73 -28.60 -3.71
CA VAL A 225 -10.89 -29.48 -3.49
C VAL A 225 -11.46 -29.92 -4.83
N GLN A 226 -11.08 -31.12 -5.25
CA GLN A 226 -11.69 -31.82 -6.39
C GLN A 226 -12.83 -32.77 -5.96
N GLU A 227 -13.19 -32.81 -4.68
CA GLU A 227 -14.15 -33.77 -4.14
C GLU A 227 -15.51 -33.15 -3.78
N ASP A 228 -16.51 -33.47 -4.61
CA ASP A 228 -17.82 -34.00 -4.24
C ASP A 228 -18.61 -33.38 -3.07
N GLY A 229 -18.72 -32.06 -3.04
CA GLY A 229 -19.83 -31.38 -2.38
C GLY A 229 -21.13 -31.47 -3.20
N THR A 230 -21.71 -32.66 -3.35
CA THR A 230 -22.98 -32.85 -4.08
C THR A 230 -24.17 -32.28 -3.30
N ASN A 231 -24.31 -30.96 -3.25
CA ASN A 231 -25.64 -30.37 -3.19
C ASN A 231 -26.27 -30.65 -4.55
N ARG A 232 -27.13 -31.68 -4.61
CA ARG A 232 -27.93 -32.02 -5.80
C ARG A 232 -28.86 -30.84 -6.12
N LEU A 233 -28.34 -29.87 -6.85
CA LEU A 233 -29.14 -28.77 -7.36
C LEU A 233 -30.19 -29.33 -8.34
N PRO A 234 -31.39 -28.73 -8.39
CA PRO A 234 -32.39 -29.12 -9.36
C PRO A 234 -31.84 -29.05 -10.79
N LYS A 235 -32.22 -30.00 -11.65
CA LYS A 235 -31.77 -30.04 -13.06
C LYS A 235 -32.03 -28.72 -13.78
N SER A 236 -33.15 -28.04 -13.48
CA SER A 236 -33.49 -26.74 -14.06
C SER A 236 -32.50 -25.63 -13.68
N VAL A 237 -31.92 -25.69 -12.47
CA VAL A 237 -30.90 -24.73 -12.01
C VAL A 237 -29.57 -25.02 -12.70
N LEU A 238 -29.19 -26.30 -12.80
CA LEU A 238 -27.98 -26.70 -13.52
C LEU A 238 -28.03 -26.31 -14.99
N GLN A 239 -29.20 -26.46 -15.63
CA GLN A 239 -29.40 -26.05 -17.02
C GLN A 239 -29.23 -24.54 -17.19
N LYS A 240 -29.88 -23.71 -16.34
CA LYS A 240 -29.68 -22.26 -16.35
C LYS A 240 -28.20 -21.85 -16.17
N ARG A 241 -27.47 -22.54 -15.28
CA ARG A 241 -26.04 -22.27 -15.07
C ARG A 241 -25.19 -22.70 -16.27
N ALA A 242 -25.56 -23.79 -16.94
CA ALA A 242 -24.93 -24.23 -18.18
C ALA A 242 -25.16 -23.21 -19.31
N ASP A 243 -26.37 -22.69 -19.47
CA ASP A 243 -26.72 -21.67 -20.48
C ASP A 243 -25.87 -20.39 -20.28
N VAL A 244 -25.68 -19.97 -19.02
CA VAL A 244 -24.81 -18.82 -18.67
C VAL A 244 -23.36 -19.10 -19.08
N LEU A 245 -22.85 -20.30 -18.81
CA LEU A 245 -21.50 -20.70 -19.18
C LEU A 245 -21.30 -20.78 -20.70
N GLU A 246 -22.28 -21.30 -21.42
CA GLU A 246 -22.27 -21.38 -22.88
C GLU A 246 -22.24 -19.98 -23.49
N THR A 247 -23.13 -19.09 -23.05
CA THR A 247 -23.16 -17.68 -23.49
C THR A 247 -21.83 -16.97 -23.25
N LEU A 248 -21.18 -17.22 -22.10
CA LEU A 248 -19.87 -16.65 -21.78
C LEU A 248 -18.77 -17.21 -22.70
N LYS A 249 -18.77 -18.52 -22.97
CA LYS A 249 -17.81 -19.14 -23.89
C LYS A 249 -17.95 -18.57 -25.30
N GLU A 250 -19.17 -18.47 -25.81
CA GLU A 250 -19.47 -17.89 -27.12
C GLU A 250 -19.00 -16.44 -27.23
N THR A 251 -19.25 -15.63 -26.19
CA THR A 251 -18.84 -14.22 -26.16
C THR A 251 -17.32 -14.05 -26.21
N VAL A 252 -16.59 -14.97 -25.60
CA VAL A 252 -15.15 -14.82 -25.33
C VAL A 252 -14.27 -15.50 -26.38
N ILE A 253 -14.78 -16.49 -27.11
CA ILE A 253 -14.02 -17.28 -28.10
C ILE A 253 -13.36 -16.42 -29.19
N GLU A 254 -14.01 -15.32 -29.57
CA GLU A 254 -13.49 -14.39 -30.58
C GLU A 254 -12.30 -13.58 -30.06
N TYR A 255 -12.29 -13.21 -28.77
CA TYR A 255 -11.37 -12.21 -28.19
C TYR A 255 -10.29 -12.78 -27.26
N ALA A 256 -10.46 -13.97 -26.72
CA ALA A 256 -9.50 -14.62 -25.84
C ALA A 256 -8.89 -15.87 -26.47
N ASN A 257 -7.68 -16.21 -26.04
CA ASN A 257 -7.13 -17.55 -26.21
C ASN A 257 -7.90 -18.55 -25.32
N GLU A 258 -7.60 -19.83 -25.48
CA GLU A 258 -8.29 -20.93 -24.78
C GLU A 258 -8.58 -20.60 -23.30
N PRO A 259 -9.87 -20.49 -22.90
CA PRO A 259 -10.24 -20.11 -21.55
C PRO A 259 -9.94 -21.23 -20.57
N ILE A 260 -9.21 -20.93 -19.49
CA ILE A 260 -8.91 -21.90 -18.43
C ILE A 260 -10.04 -21.85 -17.40
N ILE A 261 -10.77 -22.96 -17.26
CA ILE A 261 -11.91 -23.07 -16.35
C ILE A 261 -11.50 -23.94 -15.16
N VAL A 262 -11.71 -23.42 -13.95
CA VAL A 262 -11.44 -24.11 -12.68
C VAL A 262 -12.71 -24.12 -11.84
N GLY A 263 -13.06 -25.27 -11.25
CA GLY A 263 -14.24 -25.44 -10.39
C GLY A 263 -15.39 -26.18 -11.06
N SER A 264 -16.59 -26.09 -10.46
CA SER A 264 -17.78 -26.84 -10.87
C SER A 264 -19.00 -25.94 -11.04
N ILE A 265 -19.85 -26.27 -12.02
CA ILE A 265 -21.13 -25.61 -12.28
C ILE A 265 -22.08 -25.73 -11.08
N ALA A 266 -21.94 -26.80 -10.29
CA ALA A 266 -22.77 -27.04 -9.11
C ALA A 266 -22.42 -26.10 -7.95
N THR A 267 -21.18 -25.61 -7.89
CA THR A 267 -20.68 -24.78 -6.79
C THR A 267 -20.20 -23.43 -7.31
N LYS A 268 -18.88 -23.26 -7.38
CA LYS A 268 -18.19 -22.03 -7.77
C LYS A 268 -17.25 -22.33 -8.91
N MET A 269 -17.05 -21.34 -9.77
CA MET A 269 -16.21 -21.52 -10.94
C MET A 269 -15.41 -20.24 -11.23
N ILE A 270 -14.17 -20.43 -11.67
CA ILE A 270 -13.27 -19.38 -12.13
C ILE A 270 -13.01 -19.63 -13.61
N MET A 271 -13.17 -18.59 -14.43
CA MET A 271 -12.77 -18.61 -15.82
C MET A 271 -11.66 -17.57 -16.04
N LYS A 272 -10.44 -18.05 -16.31
CA LYS A 272 -9.28 -17.22 -16.59
C LYS A 272 -9.15 -17.02 -18.10
N LEU A 273 -9.18 -15.76 -18.52
CA LEU A 273 -9.17 -15.34 -19.91
C LEU A 273 -7.87 -14.60 -20.22
N THR A 274 -7.19 -15.03 -21.27
CA THR A 274 -6.04 -14.31 -21.80
C THR A 274 -6.42 -13.70 -23.14
N PRO A 275 -6.25 -12.39 -23.35
CA PRO A 275 -6.63 -11.74 -24.60
C PRO A 275 -5.79 -12.28 -25.75
N LYS A 276 -6.39 -12.39 -26.94
CA LYS A 276 -5.63 -12.54 -28.18
C LYS A 276 -4.84 -11.27 -28.44
N ASP A 277 -3.62 -11.39 -28.97
CA ASP A 277 -2.78 -10.26 -29.36
C ASP A 277 -3.39 -9.54 -30.57
N VAL A 278 -4.43 -8.73 -30.31
CA VAL A 278 -4.96 -7.80 -31.29
C VAL A 278 -4.10 -6.54 -31.20
N LYS A 279 -3.30 -6.28 -32.24
CA LYS A 279 -2.49 -5.06 -32.34
C LYS A 279 -3.37 -3.84 -32.00
N PRO A 280 -2.96 -2.99 -31.05
CA PRO A 280 -3.79 -1.86 -30.65
C PRO A 280 -3.98 -0.91 -31.83
N TYR A 281 -5.25 -0.65 -32.17
CA TYR A 281 -5.67 0.34 -33.16
C TYR A 281 -5.46 1.76 -32.59
N ASP A 282 -4.19 2.15 -32.38
CA ASP A 282 -3.83 3.42 -31.72
C ASP A 282 -3.95 4.64 -32.65
N ASN A 283 -4.21 4.43 -33.95
CA ASN A 283 -4.34 5.49 -34.94
C ASN A 283 -5.64 6.31 -34.80
N ASP A 284 -6.74 5.75 -34.28
CA ASP A 284 -8.03 6.45 -34.29
C ASP A 284 -8.18 7.52 -33.20
N LYS A 285 -7.52 7.35 -32.04
CA LYS A 285 -7.68 8.31 -30.93
C LYS A 285 -7.00 9.64 -31.20
N ARG A 286 -5.88 9.67 -31.95
CA ARG A 286 -5.24 10.91 -32.37
C ARG A 286 -6.05 11.61 -33.47
N ALA A 287 -6.50 10.86 -34.48
CA ALA A 287 -7.31 11.40 -35.57
C ALA A 287 -8.63 12.03 -35.08
N LEU A 288 -9.35 11.39 -34.15
CA LEU A 288 -10.57 11.95 -33.56
C LEU A 288 -10.32 13.21 -32.71
N LYS A 289 -9.15 13.30 -32.05
CA LYS A 289 -8.79 14.48 -31.23
C LYS A 289 -8.44 15.68 -32.12
N GLU A 290 -7.79 15.43 -33.25
CA GLU A 290 -7.46 16.45 -34.25
C GLU A 290 -8.71 16.97 -34.98
N LEU A 291 -9.63 16.08 -35.37
CA LEU A 291 -10.91 16.48 -35.97
C LEU A 291 -11.74 17.37 -35.04
N ARG A 292 -11.85 17.00 -33.76
CA ARG A 292 -12.55 17.83 -32.75
C ARG A 292 -11.87 19.17 -32.50
N LYS A 293 -10.54 19.24 -32.62
CA LYS A 293 -9.77 20.49 -32.45
C LYS A 293 -9.97 21.43 -33.65
N LYS A 294 -9.98 20.90 -34.87
CA LYS A 294 -10.28 21.65 -36.10
C LYS A 294 -11.71 22.20 -36.09
N GLU A 295 -12.70 21.39 -35.73
CA GLU A 295 -14.11 21.82 -35.70
C GLU A 295 -14.35 22.96 -34.68
N ARG A 296 -13.64 22.95 -33.55
CA ARG A 296 -13.68 24.05 -32.56
C ARG A 296 -13.04 25.33 -33.09
N GLN A 297 -11.93 25.23 -33.80
CA GLN A 297 -11.24 26.37 -34.38
C GLN A 297 -12.08 27.03 -35.50
N GLU A 298 -12.70 26.23 -36.36
CA GLU A 298 -13.59 26.73 -37.43
C GLU A 298 -14.83 27.43 -36.85
N LYS A 299 -15.45 26.87 -35.81
CA LYS A 299 -16.58 27.52 -35.11
C LYS A 299 -16.17 28.84 -34.47
N LEU A 300 -14.96 28.95 -33.95
CA LEU A 300 -14.43 30.18 -33.37
C LEU A 300 -14.19 31.24 -34.45
N GLN A 301 -13.58 30.85 -35.57
CA GLN A 301 -13.32 31.74 -36.71
C GLN A 301 -14.63 32.27 -37.32
N LYS A 302 -15.63 31.41 -37.54
CA LYS A 302 -16.97 31.83 -37.99
C LYS A 302 -17.65 32.81 -37.04
N ARG A 303 -17.40 32.73 -35.72
CA ARG A 303 -17.93 33.69 -34.74
C ARG A 303 -17.18 35.04 -34.80
N ILE A 304 -15.88 35.02 -35.06
CA ILE A 304 -15.05 36.22 -35.18
C ILE A 304 -15.40 36.98 -36.47
N GLU A 305 -15.56 36.28 -37.59
CA GLU A 305 -15.97 36.88 -38.87
C GLU A 305 -17.37 37.50 -38.78
N LYS A 306 -18.33 36.79 -38.17
CA LYS A 306 -19.67 37.34 -37.94
C LYS A 306 -19.69 38.56 -37.03
N LYS A 307 -18.73 38.70 -36.11
CA LYS A 307 -18.59 39.92 -35.29
C LYS A 307 -17.98 41.06 -36.11
N LYS A 308 -16.92 40.79 -36.87
CA LYS A 308 -16.29 41.79 -37.74
C LYS A 308 -17.24 42.36 -38.79
N LEU A 309 -18.13 41.55 -39.36
CA LEU A 309 -19.15 41.99 -40.32
C LEU A 309 -20.30 42.79 -39.68
N LYS A 310 -20.41 42.81 -38.35
CA LYS A 310 -21.47 43.51 -37.61
C LYS A 310 -20.98 44.85 -37.03
N ASP A 311 -19.67 45.03 -36.97
CA ASP A 311 -18.99 46.24 -36.48
C ASP A 311 -18.53 47.15 -37.65
N THR A 312 -18.86 46.79 -38.90
CA THR A 312 -18.80 47.62 -40.12
C THR A 312 -20.20 47.91 -40.61
#